data_AF-A0A7I4YB29-F1
#
_entry.id   AF-A0A7I4YB29-F1
#
_cell.length_a   1.000
_cell.length_b   1.000
_cell.length_c   1.000
_cell.angle_alpha   90.00
_cell.angle_beta   90.00
_cell.angle_gamma   90.00
#
_symmetry.space_group_name_H-M   'P 1'
#
loop_
_entity.id
_entity.type
_entity.pdbx_description
1 polymer ?
#
loop_
_entity_poly.entity_id
_entity_poly.type
_entity_poly.pdbx_seq_one_letter_code
_entity_poly.pdbx_strand_id
1 'polypeptide(L)'
;MEVGVEVKKNTRGNPGLKVVFCEVPTNIPVTVAVQNPLTPETGAKFADAVSRDGHSVFQDLICPRLVFLVEKRINQRFGLLASRIALGDLNNFDLVKSILVSQQVLRRRSVSVPRLHDLPLQREPSARAGTRGRRQINTPTFLRSFNLSRANSLILDYTMLDGPFMSARGIELSTSGEISTPGQRTPFGPRPLALPTTVSPSLLQLVVSDYVPNSLMYHGHLIGLFNTRIDSMTPQLGPVMRTTCDMSTGSLFCVGDLFPTLRDLFPNRDVAFSFSTIKAPAFIVRQPERGGIRFRMLGLIDVAVLGPNGDSPVGAMEIHIDASMKMKMSSKSVRGKVNLETIRLVTRSPRTLVQDELDDAGFLSREILQRMVNDILKQGIPIPVHPLFKLQKPKLSLAERSMVLETDFKLNRNLIRQLIGEKLA
;
A
#
# COMPACT_ATOMS: atom_id res chain seq x y z
N MET A 1 -7.63 32.60 22.64
CA MET A 1 -6.23 32.12 22.54
C MET A 1 -6.01 31.76 21.10
N GLU A 2 -5.00 32.35 20.48
CA GLU A 2 -4.68 32.18 19.08
C GLU A 2 -3.32 31.51 18.96
N VAL A 3 -3.20 30.51 18.08
CA VAL A 3 -1.95 29.77 17.88
C VAL A 3 -1.77 29.57 16.39
N GLY A 4 -0.68 30.13 15.85
CA GLY A 4 -0.24 29.87 14.49
C GLY A 4 0.61 28.61 14.46
N VAL A 5 0.20 27.62 13.66
CA VAL A 5 0.98 26.39 13.42
C VAL A 5 1.29 26.27 11.94
N GLU A 6 2.57 26.12 11.63
CA GLU A 6 3.07 25.88 10.27
C GLU A 6 3.46 24.41 10.13
N VAL A 7 3.12 23.80 8.99
CA VAL A 7 3.54 22.43 8.67
C VAL A 7 4.81 22.50 7.80
N LYS A 8 5.86 21.77 8.17
CA LYS A 8 7.14 21.70 7.44
C LYS A 8 7.52 20.27 7.11
N LYS A 9 8.30 20.10 6.05
CA LYS A 9 8.99 18.83 5.78
C LYS A 9 10.18 18.70 6.74
N ASN A 10 10.25 17.60 7.48
CA ASN A 10 11.41 17.30 8.33
C ASN A 10 12.53 16.59 7.56
N THR A 11 13.66 16.35 8.20
CA THR A 11 14.84 15.69 7.59
C THR A 11 14.61 14.25 7.13
N ARG A 12 13.54 13.60 7.60
CA ARG A 12 13.11 12.25 7.16
C ARG A 12 12.07 12.30 6.05
N GLY A 13 11.70 13.49 5.58
CA GLY A 13 10.66 13.73 4.59
C GLY A 13 9.24 13.43 5.08
N ASN A 14 9.02 13.50 6.39
CA ASN A 14 7.69 13.45 7.01
C ASN A 14 7.22 14.88 7.38
N PRO A 15 5.91 15.10 7.55
CA PRO A 15 5.40 16.37 8.05
C PRO A 15 5.77 16.57 9.53
N GLY A 16 6.18 17.78 9.88
CA GLY A 16 6.39 18.27 11.23
C GLY A 16 5.67 19.61 11.43
N LEU A 17 5.26 19.88 12.64
CA LEU A 17 4.51 21.08 13.04
C LEU A 17 5.44 22.05 13.77
N LYS A 18 5.41 23.32 13.41
CA LYS A 18 6.14 24.39 14.09
C LYS A 18 5.16 25.43 14.60
N VAL A 19 5.29 25.83 15.86
CA VAL A 19 4.47 26.93 16.39
C VAL A 19 5.15 28.23 15.98
N VAL A 20 4.42 29.07 15.23
CA VAL A 20 4.92 30.36 14.72
C VAL A 20 4.64 31.47 15.72
N PHE A 21 3.43 31.48 16.26
CA PHE A 21 3.00 32.43 17.28
C PHE A 21 2.00 31.78 18.23
N CYS A 22 1.92 32.31 19.45
CA CYS A 22 0.96 31.91 20.47
C CYS A 22 0.59 33.16 21.27
N GLU A 23 -0.67 33.56 21.20
CA GLU A 23 -1.16 34.79 21.79
C GLU A 23 -2.43 34.53 22.61
N VAL A 24 -2.49 35.17 23.77
CA VAL A 24 -3.61 35.09 24.69
C VAL A 24 -4.36 36.43 24.63
N PRO A 25 -5.67 36.44 24.33
CA PRO A 25 -6.45 37.67 24.29
C PRO A 25 -6.33 38.44 25.61
N THR A 26 -6.20 39.76 25.52
CA THR A 26 -6.10 40.64 26.69
C THR A 26 -7.38 40.68 27.52
N ASN A 27 -8.52 40.35 26.94
CA ASN A 27 -9.85 40.47 27.57
C ASN A 27 -10.31 39.17 28.28
N ILE A 28 -9.39 38.37 28.81
CA ILE A 28 -9.78 37.17 29.56
C ILE A 28 -10.35 37.60 30.91
N PRO A 29 -11.58 37.18 31.27
CA PRO A 29 -12.10 37.44 32.60
C PRO A 29 -11.28 36.64 33.62
N VAL A 30 -10.48 37.34 34.43
CA VAL A 30 -9.72 36.76 35.52
C VAL A 30 -10.49 36.98 36.81
N THR A 31 -10.97 35.90 37.42
CA THR A 31 -11.65 35.95 38.71
C THR A 31 -10.68 35.56 39.81
N VAL A 32 -10.37 36.48 40.71
CA VAL A 32 -9.47 36.24 41.85
C VAL A 32 -10.30 36.02 43.11
N ALA A 33 -10.23 34.82 43.68
CA ALA A 33 -10.85 34.51 44.97
C ALA A 33 -9.77 34.37 46.03
N VAL A 34 -9.77 35.25 47.03
CA VAL A 34 -8.83 35.22 48.16
C VAL A 34 -9.51 34.51 49.33
N GLN A 35 -8.94 33.39 49.80
CA GLN A 35 -9.49 32.60 50.91
C GLN A 35 -9.05 33.07 52.31
N ASN A 36 -7.95 33.84 52.39
CA ASN A 36 -7.37 34.33 53.65
C ASN A 36 -7.70 35.80 53.89
N PRO A 37 -7.72 36.27 55.16
CA PRO A 37 -8.10 37.63 55.51
C PRO A 37 -6.97 38.61 55.16
N LEU A 38 -6.83 38.95 53.88
CA LEU A 38 -6.25 40.22 53.50
C LEU A 38 -7.19 41.33 53.96
N THR A 39 -6.66 42.48 54.38
CA THR A 39 -7.50 43.65 54.60
C THR A 39 -8.22 43.98 53.28
N PRO A 40 -9.48 44.45 53.31
CA PRO A 40 -10.27 44.67 52.08
C PRO A 40 -9.53 45.51 51.03
N GLU A 41 -8.73 46.48 51.47
CA GLU A 41 -7.89 47.32 50.61
C GLU A 41 -6.71 46.56 49.97
N THR A 42 -6.03 45.68 50.71
CA THR A 42 -4.92 44.89 50.16
C THR A 42 -5.42 43.76 49.27
N GLY A 43 -6.55 43.15 49.61
CA GLY A 43 -7.24 42.16 48.79
C GLY A 43 -7.71 42.74 47.45
N ALA A 44 -8.31 43.93 47.45
CA ALA A 44 -8.75 44.61 46.24
C ALA A 44 -7.57 45.02 45.34
N LYS A 45 -6.51 45.61 45.91
CA LYS A 45 -5.29 45.97 45.16
C LYS A 45 -4.60 44.74 44.55
N PHE A 46 -4.57 43.63 45.27
CA PHE A 46 -4.02 42.36 44.76
C PHE A 46 -4.89 41.79 43.63
N ALA A 47 -6.22 41.77 43.80
CA ALA A 47 -7.14 41.30 42.78
C ALA A 47 -7.07 42.16 41.49
N ASP A 48 -6.92 43.48 41.62
CA ASP A 48 -6.74 44.40 40.48
C ASP A 48 -5.39 44.17 39.78
N ALA A 49 -4.30 43.99 40.53
CA ALA A 49 -2.99 43.71 39.96
C ALA A 49 -2.97 42.36 39.22
N VAL A 50 -3.52 41.31 39.82
CA VAL A 50 -3.62 39.97 39.21
C VAL A 50 -4.59 39.97 38.03
N SER A 51 -5.67 40.73 38.07
CA SER A 51 -6.59 40.84 36.92
C SER A 51 -5.95 41.57 35.75
N ARG A 52 -5.11 42.58 36.02
CA ARG A 52 -4.37 43.34 35.00
C ARG A 52 -3.28 42.49 34.34
N ASP A 53 -2.48 41.79 35.15
CA ASP A 53 -1.34 41.00 34.68
C ASP A 53 -1.70 39.54 34.38
N GLY A 54 -2.93 39.11 34.68
CA GLY A 54 -3.33 37.71 34.57
C GLY A 54 -3.23 37.16 33.15
N HIS A 55 -3.43 38.01 32.14
CA HIS A 55 -3.27 37.63 30.73
C HIS A 55 -1.80 37.28 30.38
N SER A 56 -0.82 38.08 30.83
CA SER A 56 0.60 37.85 30.57
C SER A 56 1.10 36.63 31.34
N VAL A 57 0.70 36.49 32.60
CA VAL A 57 1.00 35.29 33.41
C VAL A 57 0.44 34.03 32.75
N PHE A 58 -0.79 34.07 32.25
CA PHE A 58 -1.39 32.92 31.56
C PHE A 58 -0.69 32.61 30.23
N GLN A 59 -0.31 33.63 29.47
CA GLN A 59 0.45 33.48 28.23
C GLN A 59 1.81 32.82 28.47
N ASP A 60 2.56 33.32 29.44
CA ASP A 60 3.90 32.82 29.80
C ASP A 60 3.86 31.39 30.34
N LEU A 61 2.74 30.98 30.95
CA LEU A 61 2.54 29.60 31.41
C LEU A 61 2.12 28.64 30.28
N ILE A 62 1.24 29.09 29.38
CA ILE A 62 0.63 28.20 28.37
C ILE A 62 1.46 28.11 27.09
N CYS A 63 1.98 29.22 26.59
CA CYS A 63 2.64 29.24 25.28
C CYS A 63 3.90 28.36 25.23
N PRO A 64 4.82 28.41 26.22
CA PRO A 64 5.97 27.49 26.24
C PRO A 64 5.55 26.02 26.33
N ARG A 65 4.48 25.70 27.06
CA ARG A 65 3.93 24.34 27.15
C ARG A 65 3.37 23.88 25.82
N LEU A 66 2.68 24.74 25.08
CA LEU A 66 2.17 24.41 23.74
C LEU A 66 3.28 24.16 22.74
N VAL A 67 4.28 25.05 22.70
CA VAL A 67 5.47 24.88 21.85
C VAL A 67 6.13 23.54 22.15
N PHE A 68 6.33 23.21 23.42
CA PHE A 68 6.88 21.91 23.82
C PHE A 68 6.00 20.73 23.37
N LEU A 69 4.68 20.79 23.60
CA LEU A 69 3.77 19.73 23.22
C LEU A 69 3.75 19.50 21.70
N VAL A 70 3.67 20.56 20.90
CA VAL A 70 3.62 20.47 19.45
C VAL A 70 4.98 20.06 18.88
N GLU A 71 6.03 20.81 19.19
CA GLU A 71 7.32 20.66 18.53
C GLU A 71 8.16 19.50 19.06
N LYS A 72 7.97 19.11 20.33
CA LYS A 72 8.64 17.94 20.90
C LYS A 72 7.73 16.74 20.89
N ARG A 73 6.58 16.77 21.58
CA ARG A 73 5.79 15.55 21.80
C ARG A 73 5.07 15.06 20.53
N ILE A 74 4.35 15.95 19.83
CA ILE A 74 3.62 15.60 18.61
C ILE A 74 4.61 15.26 17.49
N ASN A 75 5.54 16.17 17.17
CA ASN A 75 6.52 15.93 16.11
C ASN A 75 7.41 14.71 16.34
N GLN A 76 7.82 14.42 17.58
CA GLN A 76 8.60 13.22 17.84
C GLN A 76 7.80 11.98 17.50
N ARG A 77 6.49 11.94 17.75
CA ARG A 77 5.64 10.77 17.50
C ARG A 77 5.24 10.66 16.02
N PHE A 78 4.87 11.76 15.39
CA PHE A 78 4.59 11.80 13.94
C PHE A 78 5.86 11.61 13.10
N GLY A 79 7.02 12.03 13.59
CA GLY A 79 8.32 11.80 12.95
C GLY A 79 8.84 10.35 13.04
N LEU A 80 8.20 9.49 13.85
CA LEU A 80 8.47 8.05 13.91
C LEU A 80 7.68 7.25 12.88
N LEU A 81 6.75 7.89 12.18
CA LEU A 81 6.04 7.25 11.08
C LEU A 81 7.03 6.94 9.97
N ALA A 82 7.03 5.71 9.50
CA ALA A 82 7.87 5.32 8.40
C ALA A 82 7.36 6.02 7.13
N SER A 83 8.19 6.85 6.51
CA SER A 83 7.92 7.40 5.17
C SER A 83 7.97 6.32 4.09
N ARG A 84 8.45 5.13 4.44
CA ARG A 84 8.59 3.97 3.55
C ARG A 84 7.96 2.75 4.19
N ILE A 85 7.02 2.12 3.50
CA ILE A 85 6.26 0.99 4.04
C ILE A 85 6.45 -0.21 3.12
N ALA A 86 6.85 -1.35 3.67
CA ALA A 86 6.87 -2.60 2.91
C ALA A 86 5.44 -3.04 2.60
N LEU A 87 5.16 -3.44 1.36
CA LEU A 87 3.80 -3.83 0.97
C LEU A 87 3.28 -5.04 1.78
N GLY A 88 4.19 -5.92 2.23
CA GLY A 88 3.84 -7.06 3.07
C GLY A 88 3.29 -6.66 4.45
N ASP A 89 3.64 -5.46 4.93
CA ASP A 89 3.20 -4.95 6.23
C ASP A 89 1.84 -4.24 6.14
N LEU A 90 1.36 -3.87 4.94
CA LEU A 90 0.10 -3.13 4.77
C LEU A 90 -1.14 -3.88 5.28
N ASN A 91 -1.10 -5.22 5.30
CA ASN A 91 -2.22 -6.04 5.77
C ASN A 91 -2.30 -6.15 7.30
N ASN A 92 -1.20 -5.88 8.02
CA ASN A 92 -1.09 -6.04 9.48
C ASN A 92 -0.34 -4.87 10.14
N PHE A 93 -0.42 -3.67 9.57
CA PHE A 93 0.33 -2.52 10.07
C PHE A 93 -0.19 -2.07 11.45
N ASP A 94 0.54 -2.45 12.50
CA ASP A 94 0.30 -1.99 13.86
C ASP A 94 1.15 -0.75 14.12
N LEU A 95 0.49 0.42 14.05
CA LEU A 95 1.10 1.73 14.23
C LEU A 95 1.76 1.91 15.60
N VAL A 96 1.13 1.40 16.66
CA VAL A 96 1.64 1.59 18.02
C VAL A 96 2.90 0.76 18.18
N LYS A 97 2.87 -0.48 17.68
CA LYS A 97 4.05 -1.35 17.66
C LYS A 97 5.19 -0.74 16.83
N SER A 98 4.92 -0.16 15.66
CA SER A 98 5.97 0.44 14.82
C SER A 98 6.60 1.68 15.47
N ILE A 99 5.81 2.51 16.17
CA ILE A 99 6.30 3.65 16.96
C ILE A 99 7.17 3.16 18.12
N LEU A 100 6.72 2.14 18.88
CA LEU A 100 7.48 1.57 20.00
C LEU A 100 8.80 0.96 19.56
N VAL A 101 8.81 0.18 18.47
CA VAL A 101 10.04 -0.37 17.87
C VAL A 101 10.98 0.75 17.45
N SER A 102 10.48 1.78 16.79
CA SER A 102 11.29 2.93 16.36
C SER A 102 11.88 3.71 17.54
N GLN A 103 11.14 3.85 18.64
CA GLN A 103 11.67 4.43 19.89
C GLN A 103 12.76 3.56 20.52
N GLN A 104 12.60 2.24 20.53
CA GLN A 104 13.61 1.32 21.04
C GLN A 104 14.92 1.39 20.23
N VAL A 105 14.82 1.48 18.90
CA VAL A 105 15.99 1.64 18.02
C VAL A 105 16.71 2.97 18.29
N LEU A 106 15.97 4.07 18.45
CA LEU A 106 16.57 5.36 18.79
C LEU A 106 17.24 5.34 20.17
N ARG A 107 16.59 4.73 21.17
CA ARG A 107 17.18 4.55 22.51
C ARG A 107 18.46 3.73 22.50
N ARG A 108 18.53 2.68 21.68
CA ARG A 108 19.74 1.86 21.52
C ARG A 108 20.88 2.65 20.87
N ARG A 109 20.59 3.51 19.90
CA ARG A 109 21.59 4.39 19.25
C ARG A 109 22.10 5.50 20.16
N SER A 110 21.28 6.00 21.10
CA SER A 110 21.69 7.04 22.05
C SER A 110 22.54 6.54 23.23
N VAL A 111 22.68 5.22 23.41
CA VAL A 111 23.46 4.62 24.51
C VAL A 111 24.85 4.14 24.05
N SER A 112 25.23 4.38 22.80
CA SER A 112 26.54 3.98 22.25
C SER A 112 27.63 5.04 22.50
N VAL A 113 28.12 5.14 23.74
CA VAL A 113 29.44 5.75 24.02
C VAL A 113 30.49 4.64 23.95
N PRO A 114 31.59 4.79 23.19
CA PRO A 114 32.55 3.73 22.98
C PRO A 114 33.46 3.56 24.21
N ARG A 115 33.55 2.34 24.75
CA ARG A 115 34.75 1.90 25.49
C ARG A 115 35.35 0.71 24.75
N LEU A 116 36.61 0.91 24.38
CA LEU A 116 37.50 -0.04 23.72
C LEU A 116 37.94 -1.14 24.71
N HIS A 117 38.17 -2.35 24.18
CA HIS A 117 38.74 -3.57 24.80
C HIS A 117 37.82 -4.33 25.79
N ASP A 118 37.53 -5.64 25.68
CA ASP A 118 38.09 -6.75 24.90
C ASP A 118 37.00 -7.77 24.51
N LEU A 119 37.22 -8.48 23.39
CA LEU A 119 36.46 -9.66 22.96
C LEU A 119 36.79 -10.87 23.86
N PRO A 120 35.86 -11.82 24.06
CA PRO A 120 35.92 -12.99 23.21
C PRO A 120 34.57 -13.47 22.64
N LEU A 121 34.73 -14.24 21.56
CA LEU A 121 33.72 -14.83 20.70
C LEU A 121 32.75 -15.80 21.39
N GLN A 122 31.56 -15.85 20.77
CA GLN A 122 30.60 -16.96 20.64
C GLN A 122 29.78 -17.39 21.86
N ARG A 123 28.48 -17.07 21.79
CA ARG A 123 27.42 -18.09 21.76
C ARG A 123 26.10 -17.47 21.30
N GLU A 124 25.53 -18.02 20.23
CA GLU A 124 24.14 -17.76 19.85
C GLU A 124 23.18 -18.26 20.93
N PRO A 125 22.11 -17.50 21.26
CA PRO A 125 20.92 -18.07 21.85
C PRO A 125 19.78 -18.13 20.83
N SER A 126 19.50 -19.38 20.45
CA SER A 126 18.26 -19.92 19.92
C SER A 126 17.00 -19.09 20.22
N ALA A 127 16.35 -18.60 19.17
CA ALA A 127 15.01 -18.05 19.25
C ALA A 127 13.98 -19.19 19.43
N ARG A 128 13.43 -19.30 20.64
CA ARG A 128 12.21 -20.07 20.89
C ARG A 128 11.05 -19.40 20.16
N ALA A 129 10.61 -20.04 19.08
CA ALA A 129 9.41 -19.70 18.34
C ALA A 129 8.17 -19.96 19.21
N GLY A 130 7.55 -18.88 19.70
CA GLY A 130 6.21 -18.93 20.27
C GLY A 130 5.18 -19.16 19.17
N THR A 131 4.58 -20.34 19.16
CA THR A 131 3.41 -20.72 18.38
C THR A 131 2.26 -19.75 18.65
N ARG A 132 1.99 -18.86 17.68
CA ARG A 132 0.75 -18.06 17.65
C ARG A 132 -0.12 -18.54 16.51
N GLY A 133 -1.33 -18.97 16.88
CA GLY A 133 -2.37 -19.52 16.00
C GLY A 133 -2.60 -18.64 14.78
N ARG A 134 -2.29 -19.21 13.62
CA ARG A 134 -2.65 -18.70 12.30
C ARG A 134 -4.17 -18.76 12.20
N ARG A 135 -4.85 -17.61 12.30
CA ARG A 135 -6.25 -17.49 11.84
C ARG A 135 -6.26 -17.89 10.37
N GLN A 136 -6.81 -19.06 10.05
CA GLN A 136 -7.12 -19.48 8.69
C GLN A 136 -8.13 -18.49 8.11
N ILE A 137 -7.61 -17.57 7.31
CA ILE A 137 -8.43 -16.83 6.35
C ILE A 137 -8.70 -17.83 5.23
N ASN A 138 -9.97 -18.12 4.96
CA ASN A 138 -10.39 -18.93 3.81
C ASN A 138 -10.01 -18.21 2.50
N THR A 139 -8.75 -18.35 2.08
CA THR A 139 -8.28 -17.99 0.75
C THR A 139 -8.80 -19.04 -0.23
N PRO A 140 -9.49 -18.66 -1.33
CA PRO A 140 -9.87 -19.62 -2.36
C PRO A 140 -8.63 -20.33 -2.91
N THR A 141 -8.74 -21.65 -3.10
CA THR A 141 -7.66 -22.62 -3.34
C THR A 141 -6.78 -22.30 -4.54
N PHE A 142 -7.32 -21.58 -5.53
CA PHE A 142 -6.62 -21.15 -6.73
C PHE A 142 -5.40 -20.24 -6.43
N LEU A 143 -5.45 -19.46 -5.35
CA LEU A 143 -4.45 -18.43 -5.03
C LEU A 143 -3.10 -18.97 -4.55
N ARG A 144 -2.95 -20.29 -4.38
CA ARG A 144 -1.66 -20.89 -4.00
C ARG A 144 -0.63 -20.84 -5.13
N SER A 145 -1.05 -20.77 -6.40
CA SER A 145 -0.14 -20.70 -7.56
C SER A 145 0.45 -19.30 -7.79
N PHE A 146 -0.22 -18.24 -7.32
CA PHE A 146 0.32 -16.88 -7.34
C PHE A 146 1.11 -16.60 -6.07
N ASN A 147 2.44 -16.52 -6.20
CA ASN A 147 3.30 -16.18 -5.07
C ASN A 147 3.30 -14.66 -4.79
N LEU A 148 2.20 -14.17 -4.21
CA LEU A 148 2.07 -12.79 -3.74
C LEU A 148 3.07 -12.45 -2.62
N SER A 149 3.77 -13.43 -2.03
CA SER A 149 4.82 -13.14 -1.05
C SER A 149 5.99 -12.39 -1.67
N ARG A 150 6.18 -12.44 -2.99
CA ARG A 150 7.18 -11.64 -3.70
C ARG A 150 6.90 -10.15 -3.58
N ALA A 151 5.64 -9.75 -3.53
CA ALA A 151 5.28 -8.34 -3.32
C ALA A 151 5.72 -7.82 -1.94
N ASN A 152 5.97 -8.70 -0.95
CA ASN A 152 6.36 -8.28 0.40
C ASN A 152 7.71 -7.56 0.45
N SER A 153 8.59 -7.78 -0.54
CA SER A 153 9.89 -7.10 -0.62
C SER A 153 9.81 -5.71 -1.23
N LEU A 154 8.66 -5.33 -1.81
CA LEU A 154 8.47 -4.01 -2.41
C LEU A 154 8.16 -2.97 -1.33
N ILE A 155 8.69 -1.77 -1.53
CA ILE A 155 8.53 -0.63 -0.63
C ILE A 155 7.73 0.44 -1.35
N LEU A 156 6.73 0.98 -0.66
CA LEU A 156 5.98 2.15 -1.07
C LEU A 156 6.55 3.38 -0.35
N ASP A 157 7.04 4.36 -1.11
CA ASP A 157 7.66 5.59 -0.62
C ASP A 157 6.65 6.75 -0.58
N TYR A 158 6.34 7.21 0.62
CA TYR A 158 5.49 8.36 0.96
C TYR A 158 6.26 9.62 1.36
N THR A 159 7.58 9.64 1.16
CA THR A 159 8.41 10.80 1.48
C THR A 159 7.85 12.04 0.77
N MET A 160 7.66 13.11 1.54
CA MET A 160 7.23 14.41 1.02
C MET A 160 8.27 14.93 0.03
N LEU A 161 7.83 15.38 -1.13
CA LEU A 161 8.71 15.96 -2.14
C LEU A 161 9.14 17.36 -1.69
N ASP A 162 8.15 18.19 -1.35
CA ASP A 162 8.34 19.58 -0.95
C ASP A 162 7.67 19.88 0.39
N GLY A 163 7.86 21.11 0.89
CA GLY A 163 7.05 21.61 1.99
C GLY A 163 5.57 21.66 1.60
N PRO A 164 4.66 21.47 2.56
CA PRO A 164 3.23 21.63 2.27
C PRO A 164 2.96 23.09 1.94
N PHE A 165 1.99 23.33 1.07
CA PHE A 165 1.58 24.68 0.70
C PHE A 165 0.08 24.85 0.91
N MET A 166 -0.35 26.08 1.20
CA MET A 166 -1.77 26.39 1.31
C MET A 166 -2.32 26.84 -0.03
N SER A 167 -3.52 26.38 -0.35
CA SER A 167 -4.29 26.84 -1.51
C SER A 167 -5.75 27.05 -1.10
N ALA A 168 -6.59 27.43 -2.06
CA ALA A 168 -8.04 27.48 -1.88
C ALA A 168 -8.67 26.11 -1.51
N ARG A 169 -7.93 25.00 -1.65
CA ARG A 169 -8.35 23.64 -1.29
C ARG A 169 -7.96 23.25 0.14
N GLY A 170 -7.22 24.11 0.85
CA GLY A 170 -6.62 23.82 2.15
C GLY A 170 -5.13 23.52 2.05
N ILE A 171 -4.66 22.59 2.90
CA ILE A 171 -3.24 22.23 2.99
C ILE A 171 -2.95 21.10 2.00
N GLU A 172 -2.08 21.36 1.03
CA GLU A 172 -1.67 20.40 0.02
C GLU A 172 -0.30 19.79 0.37
N LEU A 173 -0.19 18.46 0.24
CA LEU A 173 1.04 17.71 0.49
C LEU A 173 1.37 16.81 -0.71
N SER A 174 2.54 17.04 -1.30
CA SER A 174 3.06 16.22 -2.40
C SER A 174 3.98 15.14 -1.87
N THR A 175 3.75 13.88 -2.28
CA THR A 175 4.55 12.71 -1.87
C THR A 175 5.06 11.95 -3.09
N SER A 176 6.13 11.16 -2.93
CA SER A 176 6.72 10.39 -4.04
C SER A 176 5.74 9.38 -4.65
N GLY A 177 5.12 8.53 -3.83
CA GLY A 177 4.21 7.47 -4.28
C GLY A 177 4.89 6.34 -5.07
N GLU A 178 6.22 6.29 -5.13
CA GLU A 178 6.95 5.25 -5.85
C GLU A 178 6.87 3.91 -5.12
N ILE A 179 6.55 2.86 -5.86
CA ILE A 179 6.71 1.48 -5.42
C ILE A 179 7.98 0.92 -6.05
N SER A 180 8.95 0.53 -5.22
CA SER A 180 10.26 0.07 -5.69
C SER A 180 10.83 -1.08 -4.88
N THR A 181 11.70 -1.85 -5.52
CA THR A 181 12.61 -2.78 -4.84
C THR A 181 13.68 -1.95 -4.10
N PRO A 182 14.02 -2.28 -2.84
CA PRO A 182 15.04 -1.55 -2.10
C PRO A 182 16.36 -1.44 -2.88
N GLY A 183 16.85 -0.20 -3.05
CA GLY A 183 18.10 0.09 -3.77
C GLY A 183 17.96 0.22 -5.29
N GLN A 184 16.77 0.00 -5.85
CA GLN A 184 16.53 0.10 -7.28
C GLN A 184 15.63 1.29 -7.60
N ARG A 185 15.94 2.02 -8.67
CA ARG A 185 15.15 3.18 -9.13
C ARG A 185 14.23 2.80 -10.28
N THR A 186 13.10 3.48 -10.38
CA THR A 186 12.21 3.39 -11.54
C THR A 186 12.78 4.21 -12.72
N PRO A 187 12.85 3.66 -13.96
CA PRO A 187 13.48 4.34 -15.11
C PRO A 187 12.58 5.40 -15.76
N PHE A 188 11.40 5.65 -15.19
CA PHE A 188 10.46 6.68 -15.62
C PHE A 188 9.97 7.43 -14.38
N GLY A 189 9.45 8.64 -14.57
CA GLY A 189 8.92 9.47 -13.50
C GLY A 189 7.42 9.75 -13.64
N PRO A 190 6.80 10.31 -12.60
CA PRO A 190 5.45 10.83 -12.69
C PRO A 190 5.40 11.99 -13.69
N ARG A 191 4.28 12.13 -14.40
CA ARG A 191 4.01 13.33 -15.18
C ARG A 191 3.17 14.31 -14.36
N PRO A 192 3.19 15.61 -14.70
CA PRO A 192 2.37 16.61 -14.02
C PRO A 192 0.90 16.16 -13.96
N LEU A 193 0.33 16.20 -12.76
CA LEU A 193 -1.06 15.85 -12.51
C LEU A 193 -1.90 17.11 -12.59
N ALA A 194 -2.98 17.07 -13.37
CA ALA A 194 -4.00 18.09 -13.28
C ALA A 194 -4.87 17.77 -12.06
N LEU A 195 -4.80 18.61 -11.03
CA LEU A 195 -5.71 18.50 -9.91
C LEU A 195 -7.15 18.84 -10.38
N PRO A 196 -8.19 18.22 -9.79
CA PRO A 196 -9.58 18.55 -10.11
C PRO A 196 -9.84 20.05 -10.01
N THR A 197 -10.60 20.63 -10.93
CA THR A 197 -10.89 22.07 -10.92
C THR A 197 -11.84 22.47 -9.79
N THR A 198 -12.71 21.56 -9.37
CA THR A 198 -13.67 21.77 -8.29
C THR A 198 -13.08 21.44 -6.94
N VAL A 199 -13.23 22.37 -5.98
CA VAL A 199 -12.90 22.12 -4.57
C VAL A 199 -13.91 21.13 -4.01
N SER A 200 -13.41 20.01 -3.47
CA SER A 200 -14.25 19.00 -2.85
C SER A 200 -14.77 19.47 -1.49
N PRO A 201 -16.03 19.20 -1.11
CA PRO A 201 -16.51 19.45 0.25
C PRO A 201 -15.96 18.43 1.26
N SER A 202 -15.29 17.36 0.79
CA SER A 202 -14.75 16.30 1.65
C SER A 202 -13.50 16.75 2.43
N LEU A 203 -13.32 16.20 3.63
CA LEU A 203 -12.19 16.56 4.51
C LEU A 203 -10.81 16.11 3.98
N LEU A 204 -10.77 15.12 3.09
CA LEU A 204 -9.54 14.61 2.49
C LEU A 204 -9.74 14.34 1.00
N GLN A 205 -8.83 14.87 0.20
CA GLN A 205 -8.68 14.54 -1.22
C GLN A 205 -7.29 13.94 -1.45
N LEU A 206 -7.23 12.75 -2.05
CA LEU A 206 -6.00 12.08 -2.44
C LEU A 206 -6.01 11.87 -3.96
N VAL A 207 -4.98 12.38 -4.63
CA VAL A 207 -4.79 12.20 -6.08
C VAL A 207 -3.65 11.21 -6.30
N VAL A 208 -3.97 10.04 -6.85
CA VAL A 208 -3.01 8.96 -7.11
C VAL A 208 -2.75 8.91 -8.60
N SER A 209 -1.52 9.24 -9.02
CA SER A 209 -1.11 9.14 -10.42
C SER A 209 -1.05 7.69 -10.91
N ASP A 210 -1.16 7.52 -12.22
CA ASP A 210 -0.86 6.25 -12.89
C ASP A 210 0.60 5.81 -12.72
N TYR A 211 1.50 6.70 -12.31
CA TYR A 211 2.88 6.38 -11.96
C TYR A 211 2.96 5.37 -10.81
N VAL A 212 2.11 5.49 -9.79
CA VAL A 212 2.11 4.58 -8.63
C VAL A 212 1.89 3.11 -9.06
N PRO A 213 0.78 2.74 -9.72
CA PRO A 213 0.62 1.37 -10.19
C PRO A 213 1.65 0.97 -11.26
N ASN A 214 2.11 1.87 -12.14
CA ASN A 214 3.12 1.51 -13.13
C ASN A 214 4.50 1.21 -12.51
N SER A 215 4.90 1.91 -11.45
CA SER A 215 6.12 1.58 -10.70
C SER A 215 6.02 0.18 -10.07
N LEU A 216 4.86 -0.17 -9.50
CA LEU A 216 4.56 -1.54 -9.05
C LEU A 216 4.65 -2.55 -10.19
N MET A 217 4.08 -2.27 -11.37
CA MET A 217 4.15 -3.19 -12.51
C MET A 217 5.59 -3.40 -12.99
N TYR A 218 6.40 -2.34 -12.97
CA TYR A 218 7.81 -2.40 -13.36
C TYR A 218 8.63 -3.24 -12.39
N HIS A 219 8.65 -2.88 -11.10
CA HIS A 219 9.42 -3.63 -10.09
C HIS A 219 8.85 -5.03 -9.87
N GLY A 220 7.53 -5.18 -9.96
CA GLY A 220 6.86 -6.47 -9.95
C GLY A 220 7.33 -7.38 -11.08
N HIS A 221 7.50 -6.86 -12.30
CA HIS A 221 8.06 -7.63 -13.41
C HIS A 221 9.50 -8.07 -13.13
N LEU A 222 10.36 -7.18 -12.62
CA LEU A 222 11.76 -7.49 -12.32
C LEU A 222 11.93 -8.60 -11.27
N ILE A 223 11.05 -8.65 -10.26
CA ILE A 223 11.08 -9.71 -9.23
C ILE A 223 10.26 -10.95 -9.60
N GLY A 224 9.70 -10.99 -10.82
CA GLY A 224 8.84 -12.06 -11.28
C GLY A 224 7.55 -12.20 -10.47
N LEU A 225 6.96 -11.10 -9.99
CA LEU A 225 5.68 -11.07 -9.27
C LEU A 225 4.54 -11.69 -10.09
N PHE A 226 4.60 -11.56 -11.41
CA PHE A 226 3.60 -12.09 -12.33
C PHE A 226 3.88 -13.53 -12.74
N ASN A 227 5.05 -14.09 -12.43
CA ASN A 227 5.43 -15.42 -12.88
C ASN A 227 4.55 -16.46 -12.16
N THR A 228 3.88 -17.30 -12.95
CA THR A 228 2.91 -18.26 -12.45
C THR A 228 3.11 -19.58 -13.17
N ARG A 229 3.10 -20.67 -12.40
CA ARG A 229 3.13 -22.02 -12.96
C ARG A 229 1.78 -22.68 -12.73
N ILE A 230 1.24 -23.28 -13.77
CA ILE A 230 0.02 -24.09 -13.74
C ILE A 230 0.41 -25.49 -14.19
N ASP A 231 0.08 -26.49 -13.40
CA ASP A 231 0.39 -27.90 -13.64
C ASP A 231 -0.64 -28.82 -12.95
N SER A 232 -0.43 -30.13 -13.00
CA SER A 232 -1.32 -31.13 -12.40
C SER A 232 -1.51 -30.99 -10.87
N MET A 233 -0.63 -30.25 -10.18
CA MET A 233 -0.76 -29.96 -8.74
C MET A 233 -1.56 -28.68 -8.46
N THR A 234 -1.89 -27.89 -9.49
CA THR A 234 -2.60 -26.62 -9.33
C THR A 234 -4.05 -26.88 -8.93
N PRO A 235 -4.55 -26.32 -7.81
CA PRO A 235 -5.93 -26.56 -7.39
C PRO A 235 -6.95 -26.14 -8.46
N GLN A 236 -7.99 -26.95 -8.66
CA GLN A 236 -9.06 -26.78 -9.67
C GLN A 236 -8.63 -26.97 -11.13
N LEU A 237 -7.38 -26.69 -11.50
CA LEU A 237 -6.88 -26.91 -12.87
C LEU A 237 -6.13 -28.23 -13.03
N GLY A 238 -5.61 -28.80 -11.95
CA GLY A 238 -4.77 -30.00 -11.98
C GLY A 238 -5.35 -31.17 -12.77
N PRO A 239 -6.64 -31.54 -12.58
CA PRO A 239 -7.27 -32.63 -13.33
C PRO A 239 -7.32 -32.42 -14.85
N VAL A 240 -7.28 -31.16 -15.32
CA VAL A 240 -7.31 -30.85 -16.76
C VAL A 240 -5.91 -30.70 -17.36
N MET A 241 -4.85 -30.59 -16.55
CA MET A 241 -3.46 -30.34 -17.00
C MET A 241 -2.76 -31.59 -17.56
N ARG A 242 -3.41 -32.26 -18.50
CA ARG A 242 -2.94 -33.48 -19.19
C ARG A 242 -3.16 -33.36 -20.69
N THR A 243 -2.39 -34.12 -21.47
CA THR A 243 -2.54 -34.17 -22.92
C THR A 243 -3.66 -35.10 -23.38
N THR A 244 -4.08 -36.06 -22.56
CA THR A 244 -5.17 -36.98 -22.90
C THR A 244 -6.09 -37.17 -21.70
N CYS A 245 -7.37 -37.32 -22.01
CA CYS A 245 -8.42 -37.64 -21.06
C CYS A 245 -8.83 -39.08 -21.29
N ASP A 246 -9.01 -39.82 -20.21
CA ASP A 246 -9.69 -41.12 -20.25
C ASP A 246 -10.82 -41.14 -19.22
N MET A 247 -11.75 -42.08 -19.36
CA MET A 247 -12.86 -42.24 -18.41
C MET A 247 -12.39 -42.57 -16.98
N SER A 248 -11.13 -42.99 -16.79
CA SER A 248 -10.54 -43.34 -15.49
C SER A 248 -9.95 -42.14 -14.75
N THR A 249 -9.60 -41.06 -15.45
CA THR A 249 -8.99 -39.84 -14.91
C THR A 249 -10.00 -38.88 -14.28
N GLY A 250 -11.30 -39.13 -14.46
CA GLY A 250 -12.38 -38.35 -13.82
C GLY A 250 -12.56 -36.92 -14.34
N SER A 251 -11.85 -36.53 -15.41
CA SER A 251 -12.06 -35.25 -16.10
C SER A 251 -12.62 -35.48 -17.51
N LEU A 252 -13.70 -34.77 -17.85
CA LEU A 252 -14.30 -34.79 -19.19
C LEU A 252 -13.52 -33.93 -20.21
N PHE A 253 -12.53 -33.17 -19.74
CA PHE A 253 -11.81 -32.18 -20.54
C PHE A 253 -10.36 -32.05 -20.09
N CYS A 254 -9.44 -31.91 -21.04
CA CYS A 254 -8.00 -31.77 -20.78
C CYS A 254 -7.36 -30.78 -21.74
N VAL A 255 -6.13 -30.34 -21.41
CA VAL A 255 -5.34 -29.42 -22.23
C VAL A 255 -5.14 -29.94 -23.66
N GLY A 256 -5.03 -31.25 -23.86
CA GLY A 256 -4.92 -31.82 -25.21
C GLY A 256 -6.19 -31.71 -26.06
N ASP A 257 -7.35 -31.42 -25.48
CA ASP A 257 -8.56 -31.08 -26.26
C ASP A 257 -8.50 -29.66 -26.81
N LEU A 258 -7.76 -28.77 -26.15
CA LEU A 258 -7.43 -27.42 -26.65
C LEU A 258 -6.27 -27.43 -27.64
N PHE A 259 -5.33 -28.37 -27.47
CA PHE A 259 -4.14 -28.50 -28.30
C PHE A 259 -4.02 -29.94 -28.85
N PRO A 260 -4.83 -30.30 -29.86
CA PRO A 260 -4.77 -31.63 -30.49
C PRO A 260 -3.37 -32.03 -30.96
N THR A 261 -2.60 -31.10 -31.53
CA THR A 261 -1.21 -31.37 -31.95
C THR A 261 -0.33 -31.76 -30.77
N LEU A 262 -0.49 -31.11 -29.61
CA LEU A 262 0.23 -31.47 -28.40
C LEU A 262 -0.15 -32.86 -27.89
N ARG A 263 -1.44 -33.23 -27.99
CA ARG A 263 -1.94 -34.55 -27.63
C ARG A 263 -1.33 -35.65 -28.48
N ASP A 264 -1.27 -35.45 -29.79
CA ASP A 264 -0.81 -36.46 -30.73
C ASP A 264 0.70 -36.69 -30.62
N LEU A 265 1.47 -35.63 -30.38
CA LEU A 265 2.92 -35.72 -30.19
C LEU A 265 3.33 -36.25 -28.82
N PHE A 266 2.55 -35.96 -27.77
CA PHE A 266 2.87 -36.32 -26.39
C PHE A 266 1.67 -36.94 -25.66
N PRO A 267 1.17 -38.12 -26.07
CA PRO A 267 -0.01 -38.74 -25.46
C PRO A 267 0.23 -39.19 -24.02
N ASN A 268 -0.81 -39.12 -23.16
CA ASN A 268 -0.80 -39.58 -21.77
C ASN A 268 0.28 -38.92 -20.90
N ARG A 269 0.47 -37.62 -21.07
CA ARG A 269 1.45 -36.83 -20.33
C ARG A 269 0.78 -35.74 -19.51
N ASP A 270 1.31 -35.52 -18.31
CA ASP A 270 1.02 -34.31 -17.54
C ASP A 270 1.79 -33.13 -18.15
N VAL A 271 1.19 -31.95 -18.16
CA VAL A 271 1.78 -30.74 -18.73
C VAL A 271 1.84 -29.61 -17.72
N ALA A 272 2.85 -28.78 -17.85
CA ALA A 272 3.01 -27.56 -17.06
C ALA A 272 3.15 -26.35 -17.97
N PHE A 273 2.35 -25.33 -17.68
CA PHE A 273 2.41 -24.01 -18.32
C PHE A 273 3.05 -23.04 -17.34
N SER A 274 4.19 -22.47 -17.76
CA SER A 274 4.93 -21.47 -16.97
C SER A 274 4.78 -20.11 -17.64
N PHE A 275 3.95 -19.26 -17.04
CA PHE A 275 3.74 -17.89 -17.49
C PHE A 275 4.79 -16.95 -16.89
N SER A 276 5.31 -16.04 -17.71
CA SER A 276 6.14 -14.90 -17.30
C SER A 276 5.80 -13.67 -18.13
N THR A 277 6.06 -12.47 -17.58
CA THR A 277 5.89 -11.24 -18.36
C THR A 277 7.15 -10.96 -19.19
N ILE A 278 7.00 -10.66 -20.48
CA ILE A 278 8.13 -10.30 -21.37
C ILE A 278 8.60 -8.88 -21.07
N LYS A 279 7.65 -7.99 -20.76
CA LYS A 279 7.88 -6.62 -20.33
C LYS A 279 6.91 -6.25 -19.22
N ALA A 280 7.25 -5.21 -18.46
CA ALA A 280 6.39 -4.68 -17.42
C ALA A 280 4.97 -4.38 -17.96
N PRO A 281 3.92 -4.88 -17.30
CA PRO A 281 2.55 -4.52 -17.65
C PRO A 281 2.32 -3.00 -17.55
N ALA A 282 1.42 -2.47 -18.37
CA ALA A 282 1.10 -1.05 -18.39
C ALA A 282 -0.29 -0.81 -17.79
N PHE A 283 -0.37 0.15 -16.88
CA PHE A 283 -1.59 0.62 -16.25
C PHE A 283 -1.91 2.04 -16.72
N ILE A 284 -3.02 2.21 -17.44
CA ILE A 284 -3.39 3.48 -18.06
C ILE A 284 -4.68 3.96 -17.42
N VAL A 285 -4.65 5.16 -16.84
CA VAL A 285 -5.83 5.78 -16.23
C VAL A 285 -6.31 6.94 -17.09
N ARG A 286 -7.59 6.91 -17.46
CA ARG A 286 -8.29 7.98 -18.17
C ARG A 286 -9.63 8.24 -17.51
N GLN A 287 -10.25 9.35 -17.90
CA GLN A 287 -11.64 9.61 -17.57
C GLN A 287 -12.54 8.46 -18.06
N PRO A 288 -13.67 8.17 -17.38
CA PRO A 288 -14.53 7.04 -17.73
C PRO A 288 -15.02 7.08 -19.19
N GLU A 289 -15.36 8.28 -19.67
CA GLU A 289 -15.81 8.54 -21.05
C GLU A 289 -14.73 8.26 -22.11
N ARG A 290 -13.45 8.28 -21.73
CA ARG A 290 -12.30 8.08 -22.62
C ARG A 290 -11.64 6.69 -22.47
N GLY A 291 -12.32 5.77 -21.80
CA GLY A 291 -11.89 4.38 -21.65
C GLY A 291 -11.52 3.96 -20.23
N GLY A 292 -11.65 4.84 -19.22
CA GLY A 292 -11.46 4.49 -17.82
C GLY A 292 -10.07 3.94 -17.50
N ILE A 293 -10.00 2.85 -16.75
CA ILE A 293 -8.74 2.18 -16.43
C ILE A 293 -8.51 1.03 -17.41
N ARG A 294 -7.37 1.06 -18.10
CA ARG A 294 -6.93 0.00 -19.00
C ARG A 294 -5.63 -0.63 -18.53
N PHE A 295 -5.55 -1.94 -18.67
CA PHE A 295 -4.41 -2.76 -18.33
C PHE A 295 -3.93 -3.50 -19.58
N ARG A 296 -2.63 -3.39 -19.88
CA ARG A 296 -2.01 -4.08 -21.01
C ARG A 296 -0.86 -4.95 -20.55
N MET A 297 -0.84 -6.19 -21.00
CA MET A 297 0.19 -7.15 -20.64
C MET A 297 0.65 -7.93 -21.88
N LEU A 298 1.95 -8.16 -21.93
CA LEU A 298 2.59 -9.07 -22.88
C LEU A 298 3.40 -10.09 -22.08
N GLY A 299 3.10 -11.37 -22.25
CA GLY A 299 3.77 -12.46 -21.55
C GLY A 299 4.19 -13.60 -22.47
N LEU A 300 5.01 -14.47 -21.93
CA LEU A 300 5.47 -15.72 -22.52
C LEU A 300 4.91 -16.87 -21.67
N ILE A 301 4.40 -17.90 -22.33
CA ILE A 301 3.97 -19.15 -21.71
C ILE A 301 4.87 -20.24 -22.29
N ASP A 302 5.71 -20.80 -21.43
CA ASP A 302 6.51 -21.98 -21.73
C ASP A 302 5.71 -23.24 -21.36
N VAL A 303 5.64 -24.17 -22.30
CA VAL A 303 4.95 -25.45 -22.14
C VAL A 303 5.98 -26.55 -21.97
N ALA A 304 5.84 -27.31 -20.89
CA ALA A 304 6.67 -28.48 -20.61
C ALA A 304 5.81 -29.70 -20.36
N VAL A 305 6.32 -30.86 -20.77
CA VAL A 305 5.79 -32.17 -20.39
C VAL A 305 6.50 -32.62 -19.12
N LEU A 306 5.73 -33.06 -18.13
CA LEU A 306 6.26 -33.60 -16.89
C LEU A 306 6.68 -35.06 -17.09
N GLY A 307 7.94 -35.36 -16.79
CA GLY A 307 8.50 -36.70 -16.84
C GLY A 307 9.11 -37.14 -15.51
N PRO A 308 9.43 -38.43 -15.36
CA PRO A 308 10.07 -38.96 -14.15
C PRO A 308 11.46 -38.36 -13.89
N ASN A 309 12.12 -37.85 -14.93
CA ASN A 309 13.46 -37.25 -14.85
C ASN A 309 13.42 -35.70 -14.81
N GLY A 310 12.23 -35.12 -14.63
CA GLY A 310 12.01 -33.66 -14.64
C GLY A 310 11.20 -33.17 -15.84
N ASP A 311 11.11 -31.84 -15.94
CA ASP A 311 10.34 -31.14 -16.96
C ASP A 311 11.09 -31.12 -18.30
N SER A 312 10.44 -31.59 -19.37
CA SER A 312 10.96 -31.44 -20.74
C SER A 312 10.22 -30.31 -21.45
N PRO A 313 10.89 -29.22 -21.86
CA PRO A 313 10.24 -28.16 -22.62
C PRO A 313 9.81 -28.68 -24.00
N VAL A 314 8.58 -28.39 -24.41
CA VAL A 314 8.00 -28.88 -25.68
C VAL A 314 7.53 -27.75 -26.59
N GLY A 315 7.38 -26.53 -26.07
CA GLY A 315 7.06 -25.36 -26.89
C GLY A 315 6.85 -24.10 -26.07
N ALA A 316 6.66 -22.99 -26.77
CA ALA A 316 6.32 -21.71 -26.16
C ALA A 316 5.30 -20.94 -27.00
N MET A 317 4.56 -20.06 -26.34
CA MET A 317 3.61 -19.13 -26.96
C MET A 317 3.65 -17.77 -26.25
N GLU A 318 3.34 -16.70 -26.96
CA GLU A 318 3.12 -15.39 -26.35
C GLU A 318 1.65 -15.17 -26.04
N ILE A 319 1.36 -14.41 -24.99
CA ILE A 319 0.02 -14.00 -24.62
C ILE A 319 -0.06 -12.47 -24.54
N HIS A 320 -0.99 -11.91 -25.31
CA HIS A 320 -1.28 -10.49 -25.36
C HIS A 320 -2.64 -10.26 -24.71
N ILE A 321 -2.68 -9.41 -23.69
CA ILE A 321 -3.91 -9.13 -22.93
C ILE A 321 -4.16 -7.63 -22.94
N ASP A 322 -5.33 -7.23 -23.43
CA ASP A 322 -5.93 -5.92 -23.13
C ASP A 322 -7.15 -6.12 -22.24
N ALA A 323 -7.21 -5.37 -21.14
CA ALA A 323 -8.28 -5.46 -20.18
C ALA A 323 -8.72 -4.08 -19.70
N SER A 324 -10.00 -3.94 -19.37
CA SER A 324 -10.52 -2.80 -18.63
C SER A 324 -10.74 -3.17 -17.16
N MET A 325 -10.58 -2.20 -16.28
CA MET A 325 -10.78 -2.39 -14.86
C MET A 325 -11.75 -1.36 -14.29
N LYS A 326 -12.63 -1.82 -13.41
CA LYS A 326 -13.46 -0.98 -12.54
C LYS A 326 -12.96 -1.12 -11.12
N MET A 327 -12.70 -0.01 -10.46
CA MET A 327 -12.29 0.01 -9.06
C MET A 327 -13.45 0.50 -8.19
N LYS A 328 -13.71 -0.19 -7.09
CA LYS A 328 -14.66 0.21 -6.07
C LYS A 328 -13.95 0.32 -4.74
N MET A 329 -14.03 1.51 -4.17
CA MET A 329 -13.41 1.78 -2.88
C MET A 329 -14.38 1.46 -1.73
N SER A 330 -13.81 0.97 -0.63
CA SER A 330 -14.44 0.88 0.68
C SER A 330 -13.62 1.66 1.70
N SER A 331 -14.08 1.75 2.94
CA SER A 331 -13.34 2.46 4.01
C SER A 331 -12.02 1.81 4.42
N LYS A 332 -11.75 0.57 3.98
CA LYS A 332 -10.56 -0.21 4.38
C LYS A 332 -9.73 -0.71 3.20
N SER A 333 -10.37 -0.99 2.06
CA SER A 333 -9.69 -1.53 0.89
C SER A 333 -10.31 -1.04 -0.41
N VAL A 334 -9.48 -1.03 -1.45
CA VAL A 334 -9.92 -0.85 -2.84
C VAL A 334 -10.06 -2.22 -3.49
N ARG A 335 -11.22 -2.51 -4.05
CA ARG A 335 -11.48 -3.75 -4.80
C ARG A 335 -11.52 -3.45 -6.29
N GLY A 336 -10.82 -4.25 -7.06
CA GLY A 336 -10.86 -4.21 -8.53
C GLY A 336 -11.80 -5.26 -9.08
N LYS A 337 -12.44 -4.96 -10.21
CA LYS A 337 -13.06 -5.93 -11.11
C LYS A 337 -12.48 -5.71 -12.50
N VAL A 338 -11.82 -6.72 -13.03
CA VAL A 338 -11.22 -6.72 -14.36
C VAL A 338 -12.17 -7.39 -15.35
N ASN A 339 -12.24 -6.82 -16.54
CA ASN A 339 -12.91 -7.36 -17.71
C ASN A 339 -11.85 -7.55 -18.79
N LEU A 340 -11.59 -8.79 -19.19
CA LEU A 340 -10.62 -9.09 -20.24
C LEU A 340 -11.28 -8.77 -21.59
N GLU A 341 -10.79 -7.75 -22.29
CA GLU A 341 -11.36 -7.31 -23.57
C GLU A 341 -10.88 -8.23 -24.68
N THR A 342 -9.56 -8.44 -24.75
CA THR A 342 -8.92 -9.31 -25.74
C THR A 342 -7.86 -10.19 -25.08
N ILE A 343 -7.78 -11.42 -25.55
CA ILE A 343 -6.67 -12.33 -25.30
C ILE A 343 -6.25 -12.85 -26.67
N ARG A 344 -4.98 -12.68 -27.00
CA ARG A 344 -4.41 -13.22 -28.23
C ARG A 344 -3.19 -14.06 -27.88
N LEU A 345 -3.20 -15.29 -28.35
CA LEU A 345 -2.08 -16.21 -28.22
C LEU A 345 -1.31 -16.22 -29.54
N VAL A 346 0.02 -16.20 -29.49
CA VAL A 346 0.88 -16.23 -30.69
C VAL A 346 1.91 -17.33 -30.52
N THR A 347 1.93 -18.32 -31.41
CA THR A 347 2.88 -19.43 -31.29
C THR A 347 4.33 -18.96 -31.46
N ARG A 348 5.23 -19.49 -30.64
CA ARG A 348 6.69 -19.48 -30.86
C ARG A 348 7.20 -20.86 -31.32
N SER A 349 6.34 -21.88 -31.29
CA SER A 349 6.69 -23.28 -31.56
C SER A 349 5.61 -23.94 -32.43
N PRO A 350 5.52 -23.58 -33.73
CA PRO A 350 4.40 -23.97 -34.59
C PRO A 350 4.29 -25.48 -34.86
N ARG A 351 5.34 -26.25 -34.55
CA ARG A 351 5.33 -27.72 -34.68
C ARG A 351 4.57 -28.43 -33.56
N THR A 352 4.50 -27.83 -32.37
CA THR A 352 3.89 -28.42 -31.18
C THR A 352 2.68 -27.65 -30.70
N LEU A 353 2.61 -26.36 -31.01
CA LEU A 353 1.53 -25.43 -30.65
C LEU A 353 1.11 -24.69 -31.92
N VAL A 354 0.07 -25.17 -32.58
CA VAL A 354 -0.40 -24.61 -33.85
C VAL A 354 -1.22 -23.33 -33.59
N GLN A 355 -1.13 -22.35 -34.49
CA GLN A 355 -1.80 -21.05 -34.28
C GLN A 355 -3.32 -21.16 -34.23
N ASP A 356 -3.93 -21.99 -35.08
CA ASP A 356 -5.39 -22.15 -35.12
C ASP A 356 -5.92 -22.73 -33.79
N GLU A 357 -5.21 -23.71 -33.21
CA GLU A 357 -5.51 -24.27 -31.89
C GLU A 357 -5.39 -23.22 -30.76
N LEU A 358 -4.39 -22.34 -30.87
CA LEU A 358 -4.18 -21.24 -29.93
C LEU A 358 -5.28 -20.18 -30.02
N ASP A 359 -5.80 -19.90 -31.22
CA ASP A 359 -6.89 -18.95 -31.41
C ASP A 359 -8.19 -19.48 -30.76
N ASP A 360 -8.50 -20.76 -30.92
CA ASP A 360 -9.62 -21.43 -30.26
C ASP A 360 -9.45 -21.49 -28.73
N ALA A 361 -8.25 -21.84 -28.26
CA ALA A 361 -7.92 -21.86 -26.84
C ALA A 361 -8.01 -20.46 -26.21
N GLY A 362 -7.63 -19.40 -26.93
CA GLY A 362 -7.76 -18.01 -26.49
C GLY A 362 -9.22 -17.61 -26.23
N PHE A 363 -10.15 -18.08 -27.06
CA PHE A 363 -11.57 -17.85 -26.87
C PHE A 363 -12.12 -18.58 -25.63
N LEU A 364 -11.78 -19.86 -25.48
CA LEU A 364 -12.26 -20.72 -24.38
C LEU A 364 -11.67 -20.33 -23.02
N SER A 365 -10.41 -19.91 -22.99
CA SER A 365 -9.68 -19.58 -21.76
C SER A 365 -10.05 -18.21 -21.17
N ARG A 366 -10.70 -17.31 -21.93
CA ARG A 366 -11.01 -15.95 -21.50
C ARG A 366 -11.83 -15.90 -20.21
N GLU A 367 -12.90 -16.69 -20.12
CA GLU A 367 -13.78 -16.67 -18.95
C GLU A 367 -13.09 -17.25 -17.70
N ILE A 368 -12.28 -18.30 -17.89
CA ILE A 368 -11.49 -18.94 -16.83
C ILE A 368 -10.47 -17.94 -16.27
N LEU A 369 -9.68 -17.32 -17.15
CA LEU A 369 -8.68 -16.31 -16.77
C LEU A 369 -9.32 -15.09 -16.13
N GLN A 370 -10.47 -14.64 -16.64
CA GLN A 370 -11.21 -13.53 -16.07
C GLN A 370 -11.69 -13.83 -14.65
N ARG A 371 -12.25 -15.02 -14.41
CA ARG A 371 -12.69 -15.45 -13.06
C ARG A 371 -11.52 -15.53 -12.09
N MET A 372 -10.42 -16.14 -12.53
CA MET A 372 -9.17 -16.26 -11.78
C MET A 372 -8.63 -14.90 -11.33
N VAL A 373 -8.49 -13.95 -12.25
CA VAL A 373 -8.00 -12.60 -11.93
C VAL A 373 -8.97 -11.86 -11.01
N ASN A 374 -10.27 -11.97 -11.25
CA ASN A 374 -11.28 -11.33 -10.41
C ASN A 374 -11.30 -11.89 -8.98
N ASP A 375 -11.08 -13.19 -8.80
CA ASP A 375 -11.00 -13.80 -7.47
C ASP A 375 -9.77 -13.31 -6.69
N ILE A 376 -8.63 -13.07 -7.36
CA ILE A 376 -7.46 -12.41 -6.77
C ILE A 376 -7.83 -10.99 -6.33
N LEU A 377 -8.41 -10.19 -7.22
CA LEU A 377 -8.72 -8.78 -6.97
C LEU A 377 -9.88 -8.58 -5.97
N LYS A 378 -10.70 -9.60 -5.74
CA LYS A 378 -11.80 -9.59 -4.77
C LYS A 378 -11.32 -9.40 -3.33
N GLN A 379 -10.10 -9.85 -3.01
CA GLN A 379 -9.49 -9.65 -1.69
C GLN A 379 -9.31 -8.16 -1.36
N GLY A 380 -9.10 -7.36 -2.40
CA GLY A 380 -8.88 -5.92 -2.31
C GLY A 380 -7.48 -5.56 -1.82
N ILE A 381 -7.04 -4.37 -2.20
CA ILE A 381 -5.76 -3.79 -1.81
C ILE A 381 -6.04 -2.85 -0.61
N PRO A 382 -5.38 -3.02 0.54
CA PRO A 382 -5.55 -2.12 1.67
C PRO A 382 -5.16 -0.71 1.28
N ILE A 383 -5.91 0.26 1.79
CA ILE A 383 -5.63 1.66 1.49
C ILE A 383 -4.54 2.12 2.46
N PRO A 384 -3.43 2.66 1.97
CA PRO A 384 -2.34 3.16 2.80
C PRO A 384 -2.75 4.49 3.45
N VAL A 385 -3.77 4.45 4.32
CA VAL A 385 -4.18 5.56 5.16
C VAL A 385 -3.62 5.38 6.55
N HIS A 386 -3.15 6.48 7.12
CA HIS A 386 -2.60 6.47 8.46
C HIS A 386 -3.65 5.95 9.47
N PRO A 387 -3.33 5.02 10.39
CA PRO A 387 -4.32 4.41 11.30
C PRO A 387 -5.04 5.37 12.27
N LEU A 388 -4.58 6.62 12.35
CA LEU A 388 -5.33 7.71 13.00
C LEU A 388 -6.65 8.01 12.28
N PHE A 389 -6.71 7.79 10.98
CA PHE A 389 -7.84 8.12 10.14
C PHE A 389 -8.69 6.88 9.87
N LYS A 390 -9.96 6.98 10.20
CA LYS A 390 -10.99 6.06 9.73
C LYS A 390 -11.78 6.72 8.62
N LEU A 391 -11.56 6.28 7.39
CA LEU A 391 -12.24 6.83 6.21
C LEU A 391 -13.77 6.63 6.29
N GLN A 392 -14.51 7.63 5.83
CA GLN A 392 -15.96 7.66 5.79
C GLN A 392 -16.44 8.00 4.39
N LYS A 393 -17.31 7.12 3.85
CA LYS A 393 -17.95 7.30 2.54
C LYS A 393 -16.96 7.70 1.42
N PRO A 394 -15.86 6.96 1.23
CA PRO A 394 -14.90 7.30 0.19
C PRO A 394 -15.53 7.20 -1.20
N LYS A 395 -15.30 8.22 -2.01
CA LYS A 395 -15.69 8.31 -3.41
C LYS A 395 -14.43 8.26 -4.27
N LEU A 396 -14.46 7.40 -5.29
CA LEU A 396 -13.39 7.26 -6.26
C LEU A 396 -13.88 7.78 -7.62
N SER A 397 -13.18 8.76 -8.17
CA SER A 397 -13.37 9.24 -9.54
C SER A 397 -12.08 9.11 -10.34
N LEU A 398 -12.21 9.08 -11.67
CA LEU A 398 -11.08 8.98 -12.58
C LEU A 398 -10.88 10.29 -13.32
N ALA A 399 -9.66 10.79 -13.32
CA ALA A 399 -9.21 11.91 -14.11
C ALA A 399 -8.11 11.44 -15.07
N GLU A 400 -7.64 12.34 -15.94
CA GLU A 400 -6.58 12.00 -16.87
C GLU A 400 -5.32 11.63 -16.10
N ARG A 401 -4.87 10.38 -16.25
CA ARG A 401 -3.67 9.82 -15.61
C ARG A 401 -3.70 9.78 -14.08
N SER A 402 -4.86 9.95 -13.46
CA SER A 402 -4.96 9.89 -12.01
C SER A 402 -6.30 9.37 -11.51
N MET A 403 -6.25 8.71 -10.37
CA MET A 403 -7.40 8.32 -9.58
C MET A 403 -7.57 9.34 -8.45
N VAL A 404 -8.75 9.93 -8.35
CA VAL A 404 -9.08 10.94 -7.34
C VAL A 404 -9.96 10.28 -6.28
N LEU A 405 -9.45 10.25 -5.07
CA LEU A 405 -10.16 9.80 -3.88
C LEU A 405 -10.61 11.01 -3.08
N GLU A 406 -11.91 11.11 -2.84
CA GLU A 406 -12.53 12.09 -1.95
C GLU A 406 -13.18 11.35 -0.78
N THR A 407 -12.88 11.75 0.46
CA THR A 407 -13.43 11.08 1.63
C THR A 407 -13.43 11.99 2.85
N ASP A 408 -14.40 11.79 3.73
CA ASP A 408 -14.29 12.30 5.09
C ASP A 408 -13.48 11.30 5.94
N PHE A 409 -12.95 11.76 7.06
CA PHE A 409 -12.30 10.88 8.02
C PHE A 409 -12.74 11.18 9.45
N LYS A 410 -12.73 10.16 10.30
CA LYS A 410 -12.80 10.31 11.75
C LYS A 410 -11.46 9.98 12.35
N LEU A 411 -11.05 10.82 13.28
CA LEU A 411 -9.87 10.57 14.09
C LEU A 411 -10.13 9.49 15.14
N ASN A 412 -9.21 8.55 15.29
CA ASN A 412 -9.25 7.56 16.35
C ASN A 412 -8.91 8.22 17.69
N ARG A 413 -9.94 8.55 18.48
CA ARG A 413 -9.80 9.24 19.77
C ARG A 413 -8.87 8.52 20.74
N ASN A 414 -8.91 7.19 20.78
CA ASN A 414 -8.07 6.40 21.69
C ASN A 414 -6.60 6.52 21.31
N LEU A 415 -6.32 6.41 20.01
CA LEU A 415 -4.97 6.54 19.48
C LEU A 415 -4.44 7.97 19.65
N ILE A 416 -5.27 9.00 19.44
CA ILE A 416 -4.89 10.39 19.73
C ILE A 416 -4.54 10.57 21.20
N ARG A 417 -5.36 10.05 22.13
CA ARG A 417 -5.09 10.11 23.57
C ARG A 417 -3.75 9.45 23.91
N GLN A 418 -3.47 8.29 23.33
CA GLN A 418 -2.17 7.63 23.49
C GLN A 418 -1.03 8.47 22.93
N LEU A 419 -1.22 9.12 21.77
CA LEU A 419 -0.22 9.99 21.11
C LEU A 419 0.00 11.33 21.81
N ILE A 420 -0.90 11.81 22.65
CA ILE A 420 -0.69 13.04 23.44
C ILE A 420 -0.36 12.77 24.91
N GLY A 421 -0.65 11.57 25.42
CA GLY A 421 -0.38 11.15 26.79
C GLY A 421 1.11 11.13 27.15
N GLU A 422 1.44 11.30 28.42
CA GLU A 422 2.83 11.37 28.90
C GLU A 422 3.61 10.07 28.67
N LYS A 423 2.94 8.93 28.77
CA LYS A 423 3.50 7.59 28.49
C LYS A 423 2.75 6.96 27.31
N LEU A 424 3.49 6.30 26.42
CA LEU A 424 2.91 5.36 25.45
C LEU A 424 2.54 4.10 26.25
N ALA A 425 1.25 3.78 26.32
CA ALA A 425 0.71 2.61 27.02
C ALA A 425 0.77 1.36 26.15
#